data_AF-A0AAN5IA66-F1
#
_entry.id   AF-A0AAN5IA66-F1
#
_cell.length_a   1.000
_cell.length_b   1.000
_cell.length_c   1.000
_cell.angle_alpha   90.00
_cell.angle_beta   90.00
_cell.angle_gamma   90.00
#
_symmetry.space_group_name_H-M   'P 1'
#
loop_
_entity.id
_entity.type
_entity.pdbx_description
1 polymer ?
#
loop_
_entity_poly.entity_id
_entity_poly.type
_entity_poly.pdbx_seq_one_letter_code
_entity_poly.pdbx_strand_id
1 'polypeptide(L)'
;RNRDKCAKVRREIVDETGNEQVQCYQCDLSDFDSATSFVSAIYKGKLELNRIDGVVHNAAVIEPKRKVNKDGFETTLATNHLGPFLMTELLLEK
;
A
#
# COMPACT_ATOMS: atom_id res chain seq x y z
N ARG A 1 2.73 5.09 1.63
CA ARG A 1 2.46 5.93 2.82
C ARG A 1 2.60 7.45 2.61
N ASN A 2 3.66 7.95 1.95
CA ASN A 2 3.83 9.39 1.74
C ASN A 2 3.19 9.83 0.42
N ARG A 3 2.16 10.67 0.48
CA ARG A 3 1.38 11.11 -0.69
C ARG A 3 2.18 11.98 -1.66
N ASP A 4 2.92 12.95 -1.15
CA ASP A 4 3.66 13.91 -1.98
C ASP A 4 4.80 13.24 -2.74
N LYS A 5 5.54 12.36 -2.06
CA LYS A 5 6.59 11.56 -2.70
C LYS A 5 6.00 10.66 -3.79
N CYS A 6 4.88 10.00 -3.51
CA CYS A 6 4.23 9.12 -4.47
C CYS A 6 3.72 9.88 -5.71
N ALA A 7 3.08 11.04 -5.52
CA ALA A 7 2.63 11.89 -6.62
C ALA A 7 3.79 12.43 -7.46
N LYS A 8 4.92 12.79 -6.83
CA LYS A 8 6.13 13.23 -7.53
C LYS A 8 6.70 12.12 -8.41
N VAL A 9 6.97 10.94 -7.83
CA VAL A 9 7.56 9.80 -8.56
C VAL A 9 6.63 9.29 -9.65
N ARG A 10 5.30 9.30 -9.43
CA ARG A 10 4.33 8.99 -10.48
C ARG A 10 4.53 9.87 -11.71
N ARG A 11 4.68 11.19 -11.53
CA ARG A 11 4.93 12.12 -12.67
C ARG A 11 6.22 11.75 -13.40
N GLU A 12 7.31 11.53 -12.67
CA GLU A 12 8.59 11.13 -13.26
C GLU A 12 8.46 9.86 -14.12
N ILE A 13 7.76 8.83 -13.64
CA ILE A 13 7.53 7.59 -14.42
C ILE A 13 6.67 7.86 -15.66
N VAL A 14 5.60 8.66 -15.55
CA VAL A 14 4.75 9.00 -16.71
C VAL A 14 5.58 9.78 -17.75
N ASP A 15 6.37 10.76 -17.32
CA ASP A 15 7.21 11.58 -18.20
C ASP A 15 8.28 10.74 -18.92
N GLU A 16 8.90 9.78 -18.22
CA GLU A 16 9.93 8.90 -18.79
C GLU A 16 9.38 7.82 -19.73
N THR A 17 8.19 7.29 -19.45
CA THR A 17 7.66 6.11 -20.15
C THR A 17 6.54 6.44 -21.14
N GLY A 18 5.93 7.62 -21.05
CA GLY A 18 4.71 7.98 -21.78
C GLY A 18 3.46 7.21 -21.34
N ASN A 19 3.53 6.38 -20.31
CA ASN A 19 2.41 5.57 -19.84
C ASN A 19 1.55 6.33 -18.83
N GLU A 20 0.40 6.85 -19.27
CA GLU A 20 -0.52 7.59 -18.40
C GLU A 20 -1.31 6.70 -17.41
N GLN A 21 -1.27 5.38 -17.56
CA GLN A 21 -1.99 4.44 -16.68
C GLN A 21 -1.32 4.23 -15.31
N VAL A 22 -0.20 4.92 -15.04
CA VAL A 22 0.46 4.87 -13.74
C VAL A 22 -0.37 5.67 -12.73
N GLN A 23 -0.92 4.98 -11.75
CA GLN A 23 -1.72 5.57 -10.67
C GLN A 23 -0.97 5.52 -9.34
N CYS A 24 -1.26 6.46 -8.45
CA CYS A 24 -0.65 6.53 -7.12
C CYS A 24 -1.75 6.70 -6.06
N TYR A 25 -1.76 5.79 -5.09
CA TYR A 25 -2.69 5.84 -3.97
C TYR A 25 -1.94 5.72 -2.64
N GLN A 26 -2.43 6.42 -1.62
CA GLN A 26 -1.84 6.35 -0.30
C GLN A 26 -2.29 5.08 0.42
N CYS A 27 -1.32 4.26 0.83
CA CYS A 27 -1.51 3.13 1.73
C CYS A 27 -0.29 3.03 2.66
N ASP A 28 -0.52 2.83 3.96
CA ASP A 28 0.52 2.53 4.96
C ASP A 28 0.28 1.13 5.54
N LEU A 29 1.17 0.19 5.26
CA LEU A 29 1.06 -1.20 5.72
C LEU A 29 1.29 -1.36 7.23
N SER A 30 1.88 -0.37 7.90
CA SER A 30 2.04 -0.36 9.36
C SER A 30 0.76 0.10 10.09
N ASP A 31 -0.21 0.65 9.34
CA ASP A 31 -1.53 1.07 9.81
C ASP A 31 -2.60 0.18 9.15
N PHE A 32 -3.17 -0.73 9.93
CA PHE A 32 -4.11 -1.71 9.39
C PHE A 32 -5.45 -1.09 8.94
N ASP A 33 -5.86 0.04 9.51
CA ASP A 33 -7.02 0.80 9.02
C ASP A 33 -6.71 1.43 7.66
N SER A 34 -5.47 1.87 7.44
CA SER A 34 -5.03 2.41 6.14
C SER A 34 -5.07 1.32 5.06
N ALA A 35 -4.53 0.14 5.33
CA ALA A 35 -4.58 -1.00 4.42
C ALA A 35 -6.03 -1.42 4.13
N THR A 36 -6.86 -1.55 5.15
CA THR A 36 -8.27 -1.93 5.03
C THR A 36 -9.07 -0.90 4.23
N SER A 37 -8.87 0.39 4.51
CA SER A 37 -9.54 1.48 3.78
C SER A 37 -9.14 1.53 2.32
N PHE A 38 -7.86 1.27 2.01
CA PHE A 38 -7.36 1.22 0.64
C PHE A 38 -8.04 0.09 -0.16
N VAL A 39 -8.08 -1.13 0.38
CA VAL A 39 -8.77 -2.26 -0.26
C VAL A 39 -10.27 -2.00 -0.39
N SER A 40 -10.90 -1.42 0.64
CA SER A 40 -12.31 -1.01 0.56
C SER A 40 -12.58 0.02 -0.55
N ALA A 41 -11.66 0.95 -0.79
CA ALA A 41 -11.78 1.95 -1.84
C ALA A 41 -11.72 1.32 -3.24
N ILE A 42 -10.88 0.30 -3.43
CA ILE A 42 -10.83 -0.49 -4.68
C ILE A 42 -12.20 -1.09 -4.96
N TYR A 43 -12.75 -1.89 -4.02
CA TYR A 43 -14.01 -2.59 -4.24
C TYR A 43 -15.24 -1.69 -4.32
N LYS A 44 -15.17 -0.48 -3.76
CA LYS A 44 -16.23 0.54 -3.89
C LYS A 44 -16.14 1.33 -5.20
N GLY A 45 -15.22 0.98 -6.10
CA GLY A 45 -15.02 1.70 -7.37
C GLY A 45 -14.59 3.15 -7.17
N LYS A 46 -13.94 3.46 -6.04
CA LYS A 46 -13.47 4.83 -5.73
C LYS A 46 -12.11 5.12 -6.37
N LEU A 47 -11.43 4.10 -6.86
CA LEU A 47 -10.13 4.19 -7.52
C LEU A 47 -10.30 3.85 -9.00
N GLU A 48 -9.47 4.45 -9.87
CA GLU A 48 -9.37 4.10 -11.28
C GLU A 48 -8.63 2.75 -11.43
N LEU A 49 -9.25 1.66 -10.96
CA LEU A 49 -8.71 0.31 -10.95
C LEU A 49 -9.85 -0.71 -11.14
N ASN A 50 -9.92 -1.32 -12.33
CA ASN A 50 -11.02 -2.23 -12.69
C ASN A 50 -10.75 -3.70 -12.31
N ARG A 51 -9.49 -4.11 -12.29
CA ARG A 51 -9.05 -5.50 -12.03
C ARG A 51 -7.66 -5.50 -11.40
N ILE A 52 -7.36 -6.55 -10.64
CA ILE A 52 -6.02 -6.80 -10.10
C ILE A 52 -5.56 -8.14 -10.64
N ASP A 53 -4.57 -8.12 -11.53
CA ASP A 53 -3.98 -9.34 -12.10
C ASP A 53 -2.83 -9.90 -11.26
N GLY A 54 -2.22 -9.05 -10.44
CA GLY A 54 -1.11 -9.41 -9.58
C GLY A 54 -0.84 -8.33 -8.55
N VAL A 55 -0.21 -8.75 -7.45
CA VAL A 55 0.18 -7.88 -6.33
C VAL A 55 1.66 -8.11 -6.06
N VAL A 56 2.41 -7.03 -5.85
CA VAL A 56 3.83 -7.08 -5.50
C VAL A 56 4.01 -6.45 -4.12
N HIS A 57 4.20 -7.30 -3.11
CA HIS A 57 4.57 -6.85 -1.75
C HIS A 57 6.06 -6.51 -1.70
N ASN A 58 6.39 -5.27 -2.05
CA ASN A 58 7.77 -4.77 -2.07
C ASN A 58 8.10 -3.83 -0.89
N ALA A 59 7.09 -3.24 -0.25
CA ALA A 59 7.33 -2.29 0.84
C ALA A 59 7.95 -3.00 2.05
N ALA A 60 9.09 -2.49 2.52
CA ALA A 60 9.76 -2.97 3.71
C ALA A 60 10.37 -1.81 4.50
N VAL A 61 10.48 -2.01 5.80
CA VAL A 61 11.27 -1.16 6.72
C VAL A 61 12.22 -2.03 7.51
N ILE A 62 13.30 -1.44 8.01
CA ILE A 62 14.16 -2.03 9.02
C ILE A 62 14.26 -1.00 10.12
N GLU A 63 13.68 -1.29 11.28
CA GLU A 63 13.77 -0.41 12.43
C GLU A 63 14.88 -0.92 13.39
N PRO A 64 15.94 -0.12 13.64
CA PRO A 64 17.07 -0.55 14.47
C PRO A 64 16.74 -0.69 15.96
N LYS A 65 15.61 -0.15 16.42
CA LYS A 65 15.15 -0.24 17.81
C LYS A 65 13.70 -0.69 17.85
N ARG A 66 13.33 -1.57 18.76
CA ARG A 66 11.93 -2.01 18.88
C ARG A 66 10.99 -0.82 19.05
N LYS A 67 10.16 -0.57 18.03
CA LYS A 67 9.03 0.36 18.07
C LYS A 67 7.75 -0.43 17.83
N VAL A 68 6.65 0.09 18.32
CA VAL A 68 5.32 -0.49 18.11
C VAL A 68 4.47 0.44 17.26
N ASN A 69 3.62 -0.12 16.41
CA ASN A 69 2.57 0.62 15.71
C ASN A 69 1.40 0.92 16.69
N LYS A 70 0.37 1.61 16.19
CA LYS A 70 -0.80 1.99 17.00
C LYS A 70 -1.56 0.78 17.59
N ASP A 71 -1.46 -0.38 16.94
CA ASP A 71 -2.13 -1.63 17.32
C ASP A 71 -1.27 -2.50 18.26
N GLY A 72 -0.09 -2.03 18.66
CA GLY A 72 0.81 -2.71 19.62
C GLY A 72 1.77 -3.74 19.01
N PHE A 73 1.80 -3.89 17.68
CA PHE A 73 2.73 -4.79 16.99
C PHE A 73 4.06 -4.10 16.71
N GLU A 74 5.16 -4.87 16.74
CA GLU A 74 6.47 -4.34 16.38
C GLU A 74 6.47 -3.82 14.92
N THR A 75 7.04 -2.64 14.67
CA THR A 75 6.88 -1.92 13.40
C THR A 75 7.41 -2.68 12.18
N THR A 76 8.54 -3.38 12.30
CA THR A 76 9.11 -4.19 11.21
C THR A 76 8.19 -5.36 10.88
N LEU A 77 7.72 -6.09 11.90
CA LEU A 77 6.74 -7.17 11.76
C LEU A 77 5.41 -6.67 11.17
N ALA A 78 4.90 -5.56 11.69
CA ALA A 78 3.66 -4.95 11.24
C ALA A 78 3.73 -4.56 9.75
N THR A 79 4.80 -3.88 9.35
CA THR A 79 4.95 -3.35 7.98
C THR A 79 5.29 -4.44 6.97
N ASN A 80 6.22 -5.34 7.31
CA ASN A 80 6.81 -6.25 6.33
C ASN A 80 6.05 -7.58 6.24
N HIS A 81 5.24 -7.91 7.25
CA HIS A 81 4.55 -9.20 7.30
C HIS A 81 3.04 -9.06 7.54
N LEU A 82 2.62 -8.47 8.66
CA LEU A 82 1.19 -8.45 9.02
C LEU A 82 0.35 -7.58 8.07
N GLY A 83 0.86 -6.42 7.66
CA GLY A 83 0.21 -5.55 6.68
C GLY A 83 0.04 -6.23 5.31
N PRO A 84 1.11 -6.77 4.69
CA PRO A 84 1.01 -7.58 3.48
C PRO A 84 0.05 -8.76 3.60
N PHE A 85 0.12 -9.50 4.71
CA PHE A 85 -0.77 -10.63 4.98
C PHE A 85 -2.24 -10.17 5.01
N LEU A 86 -2.57 -9.15 5.82
CA LEU A 86 -3.91 -8.57 5.90
C LEU A 86 -4.39 -8.09 4.53
N MET A 87 -3.55 -7.37 3.78
CA MET A 87 -3.92 -6.88 2.45
C MET A 87 -4.23 -8.02 1.49
N THR A 88 -3.42 -9.10 1.50
CA THR A 88 -3.69 -10.28 0.68
C THR A 88 -5.01 -10.94 1.06
N GLU A 89 -5.28 -11.15 2.36
CA GLU A 89 -6.55 -11.74 2.80
C GLU A 89 -7.76 -10.88 2.37
N LEU A 90 -7.69 -9.56 2.55
CA LEU A 90 -8.74 -8.63 2.12
C LEU A 90 -8.94 -8.61 0.61
N LEU A 91 -7.87 -8.83 -0.17
CA LEU A 91 -7.93 -8.90 -1.63
C LEU A 91 -8.46 -10.25 -2.15
N LEU A 92 -8.33 -11.32 -1.36
CA LEU A 92 -8.77 -12.68 -1.70
C LEU A 92 -10.18 -13.00 -1.20
N GLU A 93 -10.70 -12.30 -0.18
CA GLU A 93 -12.04 -12.53 0.39
C GLU A 93 -13.21 -12.32 -0.61
N LYS A 94 -12.94 -12.06 -1.90
CA LYS A 94 -13.96 -11.87 -2.94
C LYS A 94 -13.54 -12.40 -4.31
#